data_AF-A0A958JXJ5-F1
#
_entry.id   AF-A0A958JXJ5-F1
#
_cell.length_a   1.000
_cell.length_b   1.000
_cell.length_c   1.000
_cell.angle_alpha   90.00
_cell.angle_beta   90.00
_cell.angle_gamma   90.00
#
_symmetry.space_group_name_H-M   'P 1'
#
loop_
_entity.id
_entity.type
_entity.pdbx_description
1 polymer ?
#
loop_
_entity_poly.entity_id
_entity_poly.type
_entity_poly.pdbx_seq_one_letter_code
_entity_poly.pdbx_strand_id
1 'polypeptide(L)'
;METDLHPMLSGLPMGLVVSCVILEILVLLRRDLAPKLSFVLQVNLLLLLLFGVVAFLSGYGASGYTDKAFLAAEDAVAWHHSMGRSFLFVLIPCVACRFAAAYGTQNKSLFRGLYYFFLVVVVGFVAYTGFLGGD
;
A
#
# COMPACT_ATOMS: atom_id res chain seq x y z
N MET A 1 -11.44 -13.58 -24.35
CA MET A 1 -11.51 -12.24 -23.76
C MET A 1 -10.75 -12.33 -22.44
N GLU A 2 -9.46 -11.98 -22.41
CA GLU A 2 -8.75 -11.90 -21.14
C GLU A 2 -9.28 -10.69 -20.38
N THR A 3 -9.84 -10.92 -19.20
CA THR A 3 -10.19 -9.86 -18.26
C THR A 3 -8.91 -9.21 -17.76
N ASP A 4 -8.73 -7.92 -18.05
CA ASP A 4 -7.67 -7.13 -17.42
C ASP A 4 -7.95 -7.01 -15.93
N LEU A 5 -7.20 -7.77 -15.12
CA LEU A 5 -7.36 -7.79 -13.67
C LEU A 5 -6.69 -6.58 -13.00
N HIS A 6 -5.88 -5.81 -13.72
CA HIS A 6 -5.08 -4.73 -13.14
C HIS A 6 -5.91 -3.61 -12.48
N PRO A 7 -7.03 -3.13 -13.08
CA PRO A 7 -7.89 -2.14 -12.43
C PRO A 7 -8.55 -2.67 -11.14
N MET A 8 -8.96 -3.95 -11.12
CA MET A 8 -9.55 -4.55 -9.92
C MET A 8 -8.50 -4.77 -8.81
N LEU A 9 -7.29 -5.17 -9.19
CA LEU A 9 -6.20 -5.45 -8.27
C LEU A 9 -5.55 -4.17 -7.71
N SER A 10 -5.63 -3.04 -8.42
CA SER A 10 -5.07 -1.76 -7.97
C SER A 10 -5.95 -1.03 -6.94
N GLY A 11 -7.27 -1.23 -6.95
CA GLY A 11 -8.18 -0.65 -5.95
C GLY A 11 -8.08 -1.31 -4.57
N LEU A 12 -7.73 -2.61 -4.51
CA LEU A 12 -7.67 -3.38 -3.27
C LEU A 12 -6.59 -2.85 -2.28
N PRO A 13 -5.34 -2.56 -2.70
CA PRO A 13 -4.35 -1.88 -1.85
C PRO A 13 -4.85 -0.57 -1.24
N MET A 14 -5.58 0.25 -2.00
CA MET A 14 -6.10 1.52 -1.47
C MET A 14 -7.08 1.29 -0.32
N GLY A 15 -8.04 0.38 -0.50
CA GLY A 15 -8.98 0.00 0.55
C GLY A 15 -8.29 -0.57 1.80
N LEU A 16 -7.23 -1.37 1.61
CA LEU A 16 -6.44 -1.91 2.70
C LEU A 16 -5.64 -0.83 3.46
N VAL A 17 -5.12 0.19 2.79
CA VAL A 17 -4.49 1.35 3.45
C VAL A 17 -5.49 2.07 4.34
N VAL A 18 -6.68 2.39 3.82
CA VAL A 18 -7.75 3.05 4.60
C VAL A 18 -8.14 2.20 5.80
N SER A 19 -8.31 0.89 5.61
CA SER A 19 -8.58 -0.05 6.69
C SER A 19 -7.48 -0.06 7.75
N CYS A 20 -6.20 -0.03 7.35
CA CYS A 20 -5.07 0.05 8.29
C CYS A 20 -5.11 1.32 9.14
N VAL A 21 -5.43 2.48 8.55
CA VAL A 21 -5.55 3.75 9.28
C VAL A 21 -6.68 3.68 10.31
N ILE A 22 -7.86 3.17 9.91
CA ILE A 22 -9.00 2.98 10.82
C ILE A 22 -8.61 2.05 11.97
N LEU A 23 -7.93 0.94 11.67
CA LEU A 23 -7.49 -0.02 12.69
C LEU A 23 -6.46 0.57 13.64
N GLU A 24 -5.50 1.38 13.17
CA GLU A 24 -4.55 2.08 14.06
C GLU A 24 -5.29 3.03 15.01
N ILE A 25 -6.25 3.82 14.50
CA ILE A 25 -7.09 4.68 15.34
C ILE A 25 -7.86 3.86 16.38
N LEU A 26 -8.47 2.74 15.96
CA LEU A 26 -9.21 1.88 16.88
C LEU A 26 -8.30 1.20 17.92
N VAL A 27 -7.08 0.79 17.57
CA VAL A 27 -6.10 0.26 18.53
C VAL A 27 -5.77 1.29 19.61
N LEU A 28 -5.67 2.57 19.24
CA LEU A 28 -5.40 3.67 20.17
C LEU A 28 -6.60 3.99 21.08
N LEU A 29 -7.81 4.01 20.51
CA LEU A 29 -9.05 4.36 21.23
C LEU A 29 -9.63 3.20 22.06
N ARG A 30 -9.49 1.95 21.59
CA ARG A 30 -10.08 0.74 22.17
C ARG A 30 -9.00 -0.16 22.74
N ARG A 31 -8.37 0.31 23.84
CA ARG A 31 -7.30 -0.43 24.54
C ARG A 31 -7.74 -1.82 25.01
N ASP A 32 -9.03 -1.99 25.30
CA ASP A 32 -9.65 -3.29 25.64
C ASP A 32 -9.56 -4.31 24.51
N LEU A 33 -9.57 -3.86 23.25
CA LEU A 33 -9.48 -4.69 22.06
C LEU A 33 -8.11 -4.62 21.37
N ALA A 34 -7.18 -3.81 21.87
CA ALA A 34 -5.91 -3.51 21.23
C ALA A 34 -5.10 -4.75 20.81
N PRO A 35 -5.00 -5.85 21.58
CA PRO A 35 -4.28 -7.04 21.13
C PRO A 35 -4.91 -7.68 19.89
N LYS A 36 -6.24 -7.80 19.86
CA LYS A 36 -6.99 -8.39 18.73
C LYS A 36 -6.92 -7.49 17.50
N LEU A 37 -7.14 -6.19 17.69
CA LEU A 37 -7.08 -5.21 16.60
C LEU A 37 -5.66 -5.07 16.03
N SER A 38 -4.62 -5.15 16.87
CA SER A 38 -3.22 -5.14 16.43
C SER A 38 -2.89 -6.35 15.56
N PHE A 39 -3.44 -7.53 15.88
CA PHE A 39 -3.28 -8.72 15.03
C PHE A 39 -3.96 -8.53 13.67
N VAL A 40 -5.21 -8.06 13.66
CA VAL A 40 -5.95 -7.78 12.41
C VAL A 40 -5.21 -6.75 11.55
N LEU A 41 -4.66 -5.70 12.17
CA LEU A 41 -3.85 -4.71 11.48
C LEU A 41 -2.59 -5.32 10.84
N GLN A 42 -1.87 -6.19 11.55
CA GLN A 42 -0.69 -6.87 11.01
C GLN A 42 -1.04 -7.73 9.79
N VAL A 43 -2.14 -8.47 9.86
CA VAL A 43 -2.64 -9.24 8.72
C VAL A 43 -2.98 -8.31 7.56
N ASN A 44 -3.68 -7.21 7.81
CA ASN A 44 -4.02 -6.23 6.77
C ASN A 44 -2.79 -5.59 6.12
N LEU A 45 -1.75 -5.29 6.88
CA LEU A 45 -0.49 -4.76 6.34
C LEU A 45 0.25 -5.79 5.47
N LEU A 46 0.22 -7.08 5.84
CA LEU A 46 0.78 -8.14 5.00
C LEU A 46 -0.02 -8.33 3.71
N LEU A 47 -1.36 -8.31 3.79
CA LEU A 47 -2.22 -8.36 2.61
C LEU A 47 -2.00 -7.14 1.71
N LEU A 48 -1.88 -5.95 2.29
CA LEU A 48 -1.56 -4.72 1.57
C LEU A 48 -0.24 -4.84 0.82
N LEU A 49 0.81 -5.37 1.47
CA LEU A 49 2.09 -5.59 0.83
C LEU A 49 1.98 -6.61 -0.31
N LEU A 50 1.34 -7.76 -0.06
CA LEU A 50 1.16 -8.80 -1.06
C LEU A 50 0.40 -8.27 -2.28
N PHE A 51 -0.77 -7.68 -2.07
CA PHE A 51 -1.60 -7.16 -3.16
C PHE A 51 -0.99 -5.92 -3.81
N GLY A 52 -0.24 -5.09 -3.09
CA GLY A 52 0.52 -3.99 -3.66
C GLY A 52 1.58 -4.47 -4.64
N VAL A 53 2.34 -5.52 -4.29
CA VAL A 53 3.32 -6.15 -5.18
C VAL A 53 2.63 -6.81 -6.37
N VAL A 54 1.55 -7.56 -6.14
CA VAL A 54 0.78 -8.22 -7.22
C VAL A 54 0.19 -7.20 -8.19
N ALA A 55 -0.38 -6.10 -7.69
CA ALA A 55 -0.91 -5.02 -8.51
C ALA A 55 0.18 -4.32 -9.33
N PHE A 56 1.36 -4.09 -8.74
CA PHE A 56 2.49 -3.51 -9.45
C PHE A 56 3.02 -4.43 -10.55
N LEU A 57 3.17 -5.72 -10.28
CA LEU A 57 3.62 -6.70 -11.27
C LEU A 57 2.58 -6.93 -12.38
N SER A 58 1.28 -6.89 -12.06
CA SER A 58 0.24 -7.01 -13.08
C SER A 58 0.22 -5.80 -14.03
N GLY A 59 0.61 -4.61 -13.55
CA GLY A 59 0.75 -3.41 -14.37
C GLY A 59 1.80 -3.54 -15.46
N TYR A 60 2.96 -4.15 -15.17
CA TYR A 60 3.99 -4.44 -16.18
C TYR A 60 3.50 -5.41 -17.27
N GLY A 61 2.66 -6.37 -16.89
CA GLY A 61 2.03 -7.28 -17.85
C GLY A 61 1.10 -6.52 -18.79
N ALA A 62 0.26 -5.65 -18.24
CA ALA A 62 -0.71 -4.85 -18.99
C ALA A 62 -0.05 -3.84 -19.94
N SER A 63 1.00 -3.12 -19.48
CA SER A 63 1.70 -2.11 -20.28
C SER A 63 2.34 -2.70 -21.55
N GLY A 64 2.87 -3.92 -21.47
CA GLY A 64 3.46 -4.61 -22.62
C GLY A 64 2.44 -4.96 -23.74
N TYR A 65 1.14 -5.01 -23.41
CA TYR A 65 0.06 -5.13 -24.39
C TYR A 65 -0.40 -3.76 -24.91
N THR A 66 -0.36 -2.71 -24.09
CA THR A 66 -0.79 -1.35 -24.46
C THR A 66 0.23 -0.63 -25.36
N ASP A 67 1.53 -0.88 -25.18
CA ASP A 67 2.60 -0.33 -26.03
C ASP A 67 2.47 -0.78 -27.50
N LYS A 68 1.80 -1.92 -27.75
CA LYS A 68 1.50 -2.42 -29.10
C LYS A 68 0.26 -1.78 -29.74
N ALA A 69 -0.53 -1.06 -28.96
CA ALA A 69 -1.84 -0.53 -29.36
C ALA A 69 -1.88 1.01 -29.56
N PHE A 70 -0.74 1.72 -29.47
CA PHE A 70 -0.58 3.15 -29.80
C PHE A 70 -1.45 4.18 -29.02
N LEU A 71 -2.09 3.81 -27.91
CA LEU A 71 -3.10 4.66 -27.26
C LEU A 71 -2.65 5.41 -25.99
N ALA A 72 -1.50 5.09 -25.40
CA ALA A 72 -0.99 5.78 -24.20
C ALA A 72 0.33 6.49 -24.50
N ALA A 73 0.46 7.74 -24.05
CA ALA A 73 1.73 8.46 -24.09
C ALA A 73 2.75 7.71 -23.20
N GLU A 74 3.89 7.33 -23.76
CA GLU A 74 4.96 6.58 -23.06
C GLU A 74 5.35 7.24 -21.73
N ASP A 75 5.34 8.58 -21.69
CA ASP A 75 5.61 9.37 -20.49
C ASP A 75 4.62 9.09 -19.34
N ALA A 76 3.34 8.90 -19.65
CA ALA A 76 2.32 8.62 -18.65
C ALA A 76 2.48 7.21 -18.05
N VAL A 77 2.84 6.23 -18.88
CA VAL A 77 3.13 4.85 -18.45
C VAL A 77 4.39 4.82 -17.57
N ALA A 78 5.45 5.49 -18.01
CA ALA A 78 6.70 5.60 -17.26
C ALA A 78 6.48 6.28 -15.90
N TRP A 79 5.69 7.35 -15.88
CA TRP A 79 5.31 8.05 -14.65
C TRP A 79 4.51 7.13 -13.71
N HIS A 80 3.50 6.43 -14.21
CA HIS A 80 2.70 5.49 -13.43
C HIS A 80 3.56 4.38 -12.80
N HIS A 81 4.49 3.80 -13.56
CA HIS A 81 5.44 2.81 -13.03
C HIS A 81 6.39 3.40 -11.98
N SER A 82 6.83 4.65 -12.15
CA SER A 82 7.64 5.35 -11.15
C SER A 82 6.89 5.52 -9.82
N MET A 83 5.60 5.87 -9.90
CA MET A 83 4.73 6.00 -8.73
C MET A 83 4.52 4.66 -8.02
N GLY A 84 4.27 3.58 -8.78
CA GLY A 84 4.17 2.23 -8.23
C GLY A 84 5.44 1.76 -7.51
N ARG A 85 6.61 2.02 -8.08
CA ARG A 85 7.91 1.73 -7.43
C ARG A 85 8.10 2.51 -6.15
N SER A 86 7.78 3.80 -6.17
CA SER A 86 7.90 4.69 -5.02
C SER A 86 6.96 4.26 -3.89
N PHE A 87 5.73 3.87 -4.22
CA PHE A 87 4.77 3.32 -3.28
C PHE A 87 5.31 2.05 -2.59
N LEU A 88 5.82 1.07 -3.36
CA LEU A 88 6.41 -0.14 -2.79
C LEU A 88 7.65 0.12 -1.94
N PHE A 89 8.49 1.07 -2.37
CA PHE A 89 9.69 1.48 -1.63
C PHE A 89 9.36 2.05 -0.24
N VAL A 90 8.20 2.69 -0.09
CA VAL A 90 7.70 3.20 1.20
C VAL A 90 6.91 2.13 1.97
N LEU A 91 6.13 1.31 1.26
CA LEU A 91 5.28 0.30 1.88
C LEU A 91 6.08 -0.82 2.55
N ILE A 92 7.14 -1.32 1.92
CA ILE A 92 7.98 -2.39 2.48
C ILE A 92 8.56 -1.98 3.86
N PRO A 93 9.26 -0.83 4.01
CA PRO A 93 9.76 -0.41 5.31
C PRO A 93 8.64 -0.04 6.28
N CYS A 94 7.48 0.43 5.81
CA CYS A 94 6.30 0.63 6.66
C CYS A 94 5.91 -0.67 7.39
N VAL A 95 5.70 -1.74 6.61
CA VAL A 95 5.33 -3.06 7.16
C VAL A 95 6.45 -3.58 8.07
N ALA A 96 7.70 -3.54 7.61
CA ALA A 96 8.84 -4.01 8.41
C ALA A 96 8.94 -3.29 9.76
N CYS A 97 8.79 -1.96 9.78
CA CYS A 97 8.80 -1.17 11.01
C CYS A 97 7.65 -1.55 11.95
N ARG A 98 6.46 -1.86 11.43
CA ARG A 98 5.34 -2.29 12.29
C ARG A 98 5.61 -3.61 12.99
N PHE A 99 6.20 -4.57 12.28
CA PHE A 99 6.59 -5.86 12.85
C PHE A 99 7.76 -5.71 13.82
N ALA A 100 8.77 -4.89 13.49
CA ALA A 100 9.86 -4.57 14.40
C ALA A 100 9.36 -3.90 15.69
N ALA A 101 8.39 -2.99 15.61
CA ALA A 101 7.79 -2.36 16.78
C ALA A 101 6.95 -3.33 17.63
N ALA A 102 6.36 -4.36 17.03
CA ALA A 102 5.54 -5.36 17.71
C ALA A 102 6.38 -6.43 18.40
N TYR A 103 7.39 -6.97 17.71
CA TYR A 103 8.13 -8.16 18.12
C TYR A 103 9.58 -7.87 18.55
N GLY A 104 10.13 -6.71 18.20
CA GLY A 104 11.50 -6.34 18.58
C GLY A 104 11.66 -6.24 20.09
N THR A 105 12.87 -6.46 20.62
CA THR A 105 13.16 -6.35 22.05
C THR A 105 13.70 -4.98 22.43
N GLN A 106 14.34 -4.27 21.49
CA GLN A 106 14.98 -2.97 21.68
C GLN A 106 14.39 -1.91 20.73
N ASN A 107 14.51 -0.63 21.11
CA ASN A 107 14.16 0.53 20.28
C ASN A 107 12.72 0.53 19.70
N LYS A 108 11.75 -0.09 20.39
CA LYS A 108 10.34 -0.18 19.94
C LYS A 108 9.72 1.19 19.61
N SER A 109 10.05 2.22 20.38
CA SER A 109 9.55 3.58 20.18
C SER A 109 10.02 4.17 18.85
N LEU A 110 11.29 3.97 18.48
CA LEU A 110 11.86 4.41 17.21
C LEU A 110 11.15 3.72 16.04
N PHE A 111 11.02 2.39 16.07
CA PHE A 111 10.33 1.65 15.01
C PHE A 111 8.85 2.04 14.89
N ARG A 112 8.19 2.35 16.01
CA ARG A 112 6.82 2.86 15.99
C ARG A 112 6.74 4.26 15.36
N GLY A 113 7.68 5.14 15.67
CA GLY A 113 7.77 6.47 15.06
C GLY A 113 8.00 6.38 13.55
N LEU A 114 8.96 5.55 13.12
CA LEU A 114 9.23 5.30 11.71
C LEU A 114 8.02 4.68 10.99
N TYR A 115 7.35 3.72 11.62
CA TYR A 115 6.12 3.14 11.10
C TYR A 115 5.06 4.21 10.82
N TYR A 116 4.77 5.10 11.78
CA TYR A 116 3.78 6.16 11.57
C TYR A 116 4.21 7.15 10.49
N PHE A 117 5.50 7.49 10.43
CA PHE A 117 6.03 8.32 9.34
C PHE A 117 5.76 7.69 7.97
N PHE A 118 6.14 6.42 7.78
CA PHE A 118 5.90 5.72 6.51
C PHE A 118 4.41 5.52 6.22
N LEU A 119 3.59 5.26 7.24
CA LEU A 119 2.14 5.14 7.06
C LEU A 119 1.52 6.43 6.54
N VAL A 120 1.93 7.59 7.06
CA VAL A 120 1.48 8.90 6.55
C VAL A 120 1.89 9.09 5.09
N VAL A 121 3.11 8.71 4.73
CA VAL A 121 3.57 8.78 3.33
C VAL A 121 2.76 7.83 2.43
N VAL A 122 2.48 6.60 2.86
CA VAL A 122 1.62 5.63 2.14
C VAL A 122 0.21 6.19 1.94
N VAL A 123 -0.38 6.82 2.96
CA VAL A 123 -1.68 7.49 2.84
C VAL A 123 -1.62 8.65 1.84
N GLY A 124 -0.54 9.44 1.87
CA GLY A 124 -0.30 10.51 0.90
C GLY A 124 -0.26 10.00 -0.54
N PHE A 125 0.41 8.86 -0.79
CA PHE A 125 0.40 8.20 -2.10
C PHE A 125 -1.02 7.81 -2.52
N VAL A 126 -1.77 7.13 -1.64
CA VAL A 126 -3.15 6.70 -1.95
C VAL A 126 -4.07 7.88 -2.21
N ALA A 127 -3.98 8.94 -1.42
CA ALA A 127 -4.77 10.15 -1.61
C ALA A 127 -4.45 10.83 -2.95
N TYR A 128 -3.17 10.94 -3.29
CA TYR A 128 -2.73 11.52 -4.56
C TYR A 128 -3.17 10.68 -5.75
N THR A 129 -2.97 9.36 -5.73
CA THR A 129 -3.40 8.47 -6.82
C THR A 129 -4.93 8.39 -6.92
N GLY A 130 -5.64 8.48 -5.80
CA GLY A 130 -7.10 8.50 -5.77
C GLY A 130 -7.67 9.78 -6.39
N PHE A 131 -7.03 10.94 -6.14
CA PHE A 131 -7.38 12.20 -6.80
C PHE A 131 -7.22 12.08 -8.33
N LEU A 132 -6.08 11.55 -8.80
CA LEU A 132 -5.83 11.39 -10.25
C LEU A 132 -6.78 10.40 -10.94
N GLY A 133 -7.38 9.45 -10.22
CA GLY A 133 -8.33 8.50 -10.80
C GLY A 133 -9.79 8.96 -10.78
N GLY A 134 -10.08 10.09 -10.14
CA GLY A 134 -11.41 10.70 -10.07
C GLY A 134 -11.66 11.82 -11.08
N ASP A 135 -10.59 12.33 -11.70
CA ASP A 135 -10.60 13.27 -12.83
C ASP A 135 -10.62 12.51 -14.18
#